data_AF-A0AAV6UIV9-F1
#
_entry.id   AF-A0AAV6UIV9-F1
#
_cell.length_a   1.000
_cell.length_b   1.000
_cell.length_c   1.000
_cell.angle_alpha   90.00
_cell.angle_beta   90.00
_cell.angle_gamma   90.00
#
_symmetry.space_group_name_H-M   'P 1'
#
loop_
_entity.id
_entity.type
_entity.pdbx_description
1 polymer ?
#
loop_
_entity_poly.entity_id
_entity_poly.type
_entity_poly.pdbx_seq_one_letter_code
_entity_poly.pdbx_strand_id
1 'polypeptide(L)'
;MSAPSFKKDYASQNQKKMVRVLWKEFLEHQVSAAGVAYIVNSRTKVRRCLWLGVVVLSFVFMGYMTSKVVTEYSGYPKSLVREGEIVTKLPFPAVTVCSLNPLLNQNIEKTTVAKYLKLKTVLERATNIPTNYTHRDLCYLNPLCQWSWFNEKCECVTNPCFTEFCLAANSTHCSCSFIFCRNNSFSTCRPIPEDHRKTPYCYCEDSKAYQRNGTDEKPSEDNLDLQDAFHDPEVVEIVKLIRNTNTYDLRDIEDAMLPTTNDLFEYGINFDNMIISCSFEGSRCFRENFTVLYHPKYGKCYMFNYLGSNAFPTEQPLPVYNYGSSSGLQLILHVSLIQLINLLNNEVGVRVVVHDPRDLPFLAENAVNIRPRDMTAIEVTLSTMERLGPPWGECEPEGSPIRFDKTGSQYTILGCEKACRNYHLTKQCRCKSRQFLRGSVNLQLRESPNEFCSIANKTQRKYFPLVKDLVNLAQENTIQRLAGNPASTRAISQRLRKSVVPTATAILWGNKQLLCPYPKSFTSSQNKYAKWFKP
;
A
#
# COMPACT_ATOMS: atom_id res chain seq x y z
N MET A 1 38.06 90.58 45.94
CA MET A 1 37.44 89.26 46.14
C MET A 1 37.26 88.59 44.79
N SER A 2 38.07 87.56 44.48
CA SER A 2 37.72 86.42 43.59
C SER A 2 38.97 85.56 43.26
N ALA A 3 39.51 84.89 44.28
CA ALA A 3 40.28 83.66 44.07
C ALA A 3 39.34 82.47 44.29
N PRO A 4 38.84 81.81 43.22
CA PRO A 4 38.69 80.34 43.30
C PRO A 4 38.82 79.54 41.96
N SER A 5 39.33 80.06 40.84
CA SER A 5 39.35 79.26 39.57
C SER A 5 40.60 78.38 39.37
N PHE A 6 41.80 78.86 39.70
CA PHE A 6 43.05 78.19 39.27
C PHE A 6 43.33 76.82 39.92
N LYS A 7 42.92 76.60 41.18
CA LYS A 7 43.09 75.31 41.88
C LYS A 7 42.12 74.22 41.39
N LYS A 8 40.90 74.59 40.95
CA LYS A 8 39.93 73.65 40.37
C LYS A 8 40.40 73.13 39.02
N ASP A 9 40.99 74.01 38.20
CA ASP A 9 41.51 73.62 36.89
C ASP A 9 42.75 72.72 37.00
N TYR A 10 43.66 72.99 37.94
CA TYR A 10 44.85 72.15 38.16
C TYR A 10 44.50 70.75 38.68
N ALA A 11 43.55 70.65 39.63
CA ALA A 11 43.05 69.37 40.14
C ALA A 11 42.30 68.58 39.04
N SER A 12 41.46 69.26 38.26
CA SER A 12 40.77 68.69 37.09
C SER A 12 41.75 68.19 36.02
N GLN A 13 42.84 68.91 35.76
CA GLN A 13 43.84 68.54 34.76
C GLN A 13 44.71 67.36 35.21
N ASN A 14 45.05 67.27 36.50
CA ASN A 14 45.74 66.11 37.08
C ASN A 14 44.85 64.88 37.12
N GLN A 15 43.56 65.03 37.44
CA GLN A 15 42.60 63.92 37.39
C GLN A 15 42.45 63.40 35.95
N LYS A 16 42.36 64.29 34.94
CA LYS A 16 42.35 63.89 33.52
C LYS A 16 43.63 63.18 33.09
N LYS A 17 44.80 63.59 33.58
CA LYS A 17 46.08 62.91 33.30
C LYS A 17 46.13 61.53 33.94
N MET A 18 45.75 61.40 35.21
CA MET A 18 45.73 60.14 35.95
C MET A 18 44.76 59.14 35.30
N VAL A 19 43.56 59.60 34.94
CA VAL A 19 42.58 58.80 34.20
C VAL A 19 43.16 58.32 32.87
N ARG A 20 43.84 59.18 32.10
CA ARG A 20 44.48 58.76 30.84
C ARG A 20 45.58 57.71 31.02
N VAL A 21 46.36 57.77 32.10
CA VAL A 21 47.39 56.76 32.41
C VAL A 21 46.74 55.43 32.73
N LEU A 22 45.73 55.42 33.62
CA LEU A 22 44.97 54.22 33.98
C LEU A 22 44.29 53.58 32.76
N TRP A 23 43.70 54.38 31.87
CA TRP A 23 43.11 53.90 30.62
C TRP A 23 44.14 53.27 29.69
N LYS A 24 45.35 53.81 29.65
CA LYS A 24 46.43 53.29 28.81
C LYS A 24 46.92 51.94 29.34
N GLU A 25 47.16 51.83 30.64
CA GLU A 25 47.55 50.57 31.32
C GLU A 25 46.48 49.49 31.16
N PHE A 26 45.20 49.87 31.26
CA PHE A 26 44.07 48.96 31.05
C PHE A 26 44.03 48.39 29.62
N LEU A 27 44.14 49.25 28.60
CA LEU A 27 44.12 48.84 27.20
C LEU A 27 45.38 48.04 26.79
N GLU A 28 46.47 48.18 27.52
CA GLU A 28 47.74 47.51 27.25
C GLU A 28 47.83 46.11 27.89
N HIS A 29 47.30 45.94 29.11
CA HIS A 29 47.51 44.71 29.88
C HIS A 29 46.23 43.93 30.23
N GLN A 30 45.05 44.56 30.20
CA GLN A 30 43.82 43.94 30.70
C GLN A 30 42.80 43.60 29.61
N VAL A 31 42.95 44.11 28.38
CA VAL A 31 42.00 43.86 27.29
C VAL A 31 42.36 42.58 26.52
N SER A 32 41.39 41.66 26.44
CA SER A 32 41.53 40.36 25.78
C SER A 32 41.75 40.43 24.26
N ALA A 33 41.46 41.59 23.64
CA ALA A 33 41.73 41.82 22.23
C ALA A 33 43.20 42.20 22.01
N ALA A 34 44.05 41.21 21.74
CA ALA A 34 45.50 41.35 21.60
C ALA A 34 45.94 42.48 20.65
N GLY A 35 45.15 42.79 19.62
CA GLY A 35 45.44 43.89 18.68
C GLY A 35 45.34 45.29 19.30
N VAL A 36 44.61 45.48 20.40
CA VAL A 36 44.41 46.78 21.07
C VAL A 36 45.67 47.30 21.74
N ALA A 37 46.47 46.41 22.36
CA ALA A 37 47.76 46.77 22.94
C ALA A 37 48.74 47.34 21.90
N TYR A 38 48.74 46.80 20.67
CA TYR A 38 49.57 47.29 19.56
C TYR A 38 49.10 48.66 19.02
N ILE A 39 47.82 48.99 19.15
CA ILE A 39 47.29 50.34 18.83
C ILE A 39 47.83 51.36 19.84
N VAL A 40 47.86 51.01 21.13
CA VAL A 40 48.29 51.90 22.21
C VAL A 40 49.81 52.09 22.24
N ASN A 41 50.59 51.03 22.01
CA ASN A 41 52.05 51.04 22.11
C ASN A 41 52.77 51.51 20.81
N SER A 42 52.08 51.58 19.67
CA SER A 42 52.72 51.99 18.42
C SER A 42 53.09 53.48 18.39
N ARG A 43 54.30 53.79 17.91
CA ARG A 43 54.87 55.15 17.88
C ARG A 43 54.41 56.00 16.69
N THR A 44 54.13 55.37 15.54
CA THR A 44 53.75 56.07 14.30
C THR A 44 52.23 56.04 14.08
N LYS A 45 51.66 57.15 13.59
CA LYS A 45 50.23 57.25 13.28
C LYS A 45 49.78 56.23 12.23
N VAL A 46 50.63 55.96 11.22
CA VAL A 46 50.36 54.96 10.18
C VAL A 46 50.19 53.56 10.76
N ARG A 47 51.10 53.15 11.68
CA ARG A 47 51.04 51.84 12.33
C ARG A 47 49.79 51.72 13.22
N ARG A 48 49.38 52.80 13.89
CA ARG A 48 48.11 52.84 14.65
C ARG A 48 46.90 52.59 13.77
N CYS A 49 46.82 53.25 12.61
CA CYS A 49 45.72 53.08 11.67
C CYS A 49 45.67 51.65 11.08
N LEU A 50 46.83 51.05 10.78
CA LEU A 50 46.89 49.67 10.30
C LEU A 50 46.39 48.66 11.36
N TRP A 51 46.87 48.77 12.60
CA TRP A 51 46.40 47.90 13.69
C TRP A 51 44.92 48.12 14.02
N LEU A 52 44.43 49.35 13.95
CA LEU A 52 43.00 49.65 14.09
C LEU A 52 42.18 48.96 12.99
N GLY A 53 42.62 49.04 11.73
CA GLY A 53 41.95 48.38 10.61
C GLY A 53 41.89 46.85 10.77
N VAL A 54 43.00 46.23 11.17
CA VAL A 54 43.06 44.78 11.44
C VAL A 54 42.12 44.39 12.59
N VAL A 55 42.11 45.15 13.69
CA VAL A 55 41.22 44.88 14.83
C VAL A 55 39.76 45.02 14.42
N VAL A 56 39.38 46.09 13.72
CA VAL A 56 38.00 46.30 13.24
C VAL A 56 37.59 45.18 12.29
N LEU A 57 38.43 44.80 11.33
CA LEU A 57 38.15 43.71 10.39
C LEU A 57 37.94 42.38 11.13
N SER A 58 38.79 42.07 12.12
CA SER A 58 38.64 40.87 12.94
C SER A 58 37.34 40.86 13.76
N PHE A 59 36.92 42.01 14.32
CA PHE A 59 35.64 42.11 15.02
C PHE A 59 34.44 41.96 14.08
N VAL A 60 34.50 42.53 12.87
CA VAL A 60 33.45 42.38 11.85
C VAL A 60 33.35 40.92 11.40
N PHE A 61 34.48 40.26 11.13
CA PHE A 61 34.51 38.85 10.75
C PHE A 61 34.01 37.95 11.88
N MET A 62 34.42 38.21 13.12
CA MET A 62 33.91 37.49 14.29
C MET A 62 32.39 37.69 14.45
N GLY A 63 31.88 38.91 14.30
CA GLY A 63 30.44 39.19 14.33
C GLY A 63 29.68 38.45 13.22
N TYR A 64 30.23 38.43 12.01
CA TYR A 64 29.68 37.66 10.89
C TYR A 64 29.66 36.15 11.17
N MET A 65 30.77 35.58 11.67
CA MET A 65 30.86 34.16 12.01
C MET A 65 29.91 33.79 13.14
N THR A 66 29.78 34.62 14.18
CA THR A 66 28.81 34.41 15.26
C THR A 66 27.38 34.48 14.73
N SER A 67 27.05 35.46 13.88
CA SER A 67 25.73 35.55 13.25
C SER A 67 25.43 34.33 12.38
N LYS A 68 26.42 33.83 11.63
CA LYS A 68 26.31 32.62 10.83
C LYS A 68 26.03 31.39 11.71
N VAL A 69 26.79 31.19 12.78
CA VAL A 69 26.57 30.05 13.70
C VAL A 69 25.21 30.15 14.39
N VAL A 70 24.80 31.35 14.83
CA VAL A 70 23.49 31.56 15.48
C VAL A 70 22.35 31.30 14.50
N THR A 71 22.44 31.81 13.27
CA THR A 71 21.41 31.58 12.24
C THR A 71 21.32 30.11 11.87
N GLU A 72 22.45 29.42 11.70
CA GLU A 72 22.51 27.99 11.43
C GLU A 72 21.93 27.17 12.60
N TYR A 73 22.29 27.49 13.85
CA TYR A 73 21.75 26.83 15.04
C TYR A 73 20.24 27.07 15.20
N SER A 74 19.77 28.29 14.95
CA SER A 74 18.34 28.64 14.98
C SER A 74 17.52 28.00 13.86
N GLY A 75 18.19 27.46 12.84
CA GLY A 75 17.58 26.63 11.80
C GLY A 75 17.31 25.19 12.23
N TYR A 76 17.70 24.79 13.45
CA TYR A 76 17.52 23.45 14.02
C TYR A 76 17.96 22.31 13.07
N PRO A 77 19.23 22.31 12.61
CA PRO A 77 19.73 21.29 11.70
C PRO A 77 19.67 19.91 12.34
N LYS A 78 19.41 18.88 11.53
CA LYS A 78 19.28 17.48 11.96
C LYS A 78 20.06 16.56 11.04
N SER A 79 20.65 15.52 11.62
CA SER A 79 21.36 14.47 10.88
C SER A 79 20.73 13.11 11.19
N LEU A 80 20.79 12.20 10.21
CA LEU A 80 20.35 10.83 10.40
C LEU A 80 21.54 10.00 10.86
N VAL A 81 21.46 9.48 12.08
CA VAL A 81 22.42 8.49 12.60
C VAL A 81 21.84 7.10 12.35
N ARG A 82 22.66 6.18 11.82
CA ARG A 82 22.30 4.78 11.63
C ARG A 82 23.28 3.91 12.40
N GLU A 83 22.75 3.21 13.40
CA GLU A 83 23.51 2.28 14.22
C GLU A 83 22.96 0.87 14.01
N GLY A 84 23.87 -0.09 13.86
CA GLY A 84 23.50 -1.51 13.84
C GLY A 84 23.73 -2.09 15.23
N GLU A 85 22.66 -2.54 15.87
CA GLU A 85 22.75 -3.20 17.18
C GLU A 85 22.89 -4.72 16.99
N ILE A 86 23.98 -5.30 17.47
CA ILE A 86 24.15 -6.76 17.54
C ILE A 86 23.52 -7.25 18.84
N VAL A 87 22.25 -7.62 18.78
CA VAL A 87 21.52 -8.19 19.91
C VAL A 87 21.64 -9.71 19.94
N THR A 88 21.76 -10.28 21.15
CA THR A 88 21.86 -11.74 21.37
C THR A 88 20.51 -12.45 21.27
N LYS A 89 19.40 -11.71 21.41
CA LYS A 89 18.04 -12.18 21.19
C LYS A 89 17.24 -11.08 20.51
N LEU A 90 16.45 -11.46 19.51
CA LEU A 90 15.58 -10.54 18.79
C LEU A 90 14.12 -10.84 19.11
N PRO A 91 13.27 -9.84 19.39
CA PRO A 91 11.84 -10.08 19.52
C PRO A 91 11.28 -10.50 18.15
N PHE A 92 10.67 -11.68 18.09
CA PHE A 92 9.95 -12.12 16.90
C PHE A 92 8.73 -11.22 16.69
N PRO A 93 8.40 -10.83 15.44
CA PRO A 93 7.20 -10.07 15.15
C PRO A 93 5.94 -10.94 15.28
N ALA A 94 4.76 -10.31 15.20
CA ALA A 94 3.52 -11.04 15.02
C ALA A 94 3.33 -11.39 13.54
N VAL A 95 2.84 -12.60 13.29
CA VAL A 95 2.55 -13.09 11.93
C VAL A 95 1.08 -13.43 11.85
N THR A 96 0.34 -12.67 11.04
CA THR A 96 -1.09 -12.90 10.81
C THR A 96 -1.30 -13.56 9.46
N VAL A 97 -2.08 -14.64 9.48
CA VAL A 97 -2.39 -15.47 8.32
C VAL A 97 -3.90 -15.50 8.10
N CYS A 98 -4.34 -15.18 6.88
CA CYS A 98 -5.75 -15.14 6.49
C CYS A 98 -5.97 -15.87 5.17
N SER A 99 -7.06 -16.61 5.03
CA SER A 99 -7.44 -17.15 3.72
C SER A 99 -7.96 -16.03 2.80
N LEU A 100 -7.60 -16.08 1.51
CA LEU A 100 -8.22 -15.23 0.48
C LEU A 100 -9.66 -15.69 0.15
N ASN A 101 -9.98 -16.94 0.47
CA ASN A 101 -11.31 -17.52 0.38
C ASN A 101 -11.83 -17.78 1.80
N PRO A 102 -12.60 -16.86 2.40
CA PRO A 102 -12.84 -16.88 3.85
C PRO A 102 -13.87 -17.92 4.31
N LEU A 103 -14.63 -18.51 3.38
CA LEU A 103 -15.68 -19.51 3.66
C LEU A 103 -15.26 -20.90 3.16
N LEU A 104 -15.65 -21.93 3.90
CA LEU A 104 -15.51 -23.32 3.47
C LEU A 104 -16.67 -23.72 2.55
N ASN A 105 -16.37 -24.54 1.53
CA ASN A 105 -17.34 -24.96 0.52
C ASN A 105 -18.66 -25.52 1.11
N GLN A 106 -18.55 -26.38 2.11
CA GLN A 106 -19.68 -27.07 2.74
C GLN A 106 -20.67 -26.12 3.44
N ASN A 107 -20.24 -24.90 3.76
CA ASN A 107 -21.04 -23.95 4.52
C ASN A 107 -21.68 -22.88 3.65
N ILE A 108 -21.31 -22.77 2.37
CA ILE A 108 -21.75 -21.68 1.49
C ILE A 108 -23.27 -21.58 1.41
N GLU A 109 -23.94 -22.72 1.23
CA GLU A 109 -25.40 -22.79 1.08
C GLU A 109 -26.15 -22.25 2.31
N LYS A 110 -25.48 -22.18 3.46
CA LYS A 110 -26.02 -21.66 4.72
C LYS A 110 -25.78 -20.16 4.92
N THR A 111 -25.01 -19.52 4.03
CA THR A 111 -24.65 -18.10 4.15
C THR A 111 -25.51 -17.21 3.27
N THR A 112 -25.47 -15.90 3.53
CA THR A 112 -26.12 -14.90 2.65
C THR A 112 -25.59 -14.89 1.22
N VAL A 113 -24.47 -15.57 0.95
CA VAL A 113 -23.83 -15.64 -0.37
C VAL A 113 -24.35 -16.82 -1.20
N ALA A 114 -25.18 -17.68 -0.61
CA ALA A 114 -25.87 -18.77 -1.32
C ALA A 114 -26.71 -18.26 -2.51
N LYS A 115 -27.29 -17.06 -2.39
CA LYS A 115 -28.05 -16.41 -3.48
C LYS A 115 -27.25 -16.24 -4.78
N TYR A 116 -25.94 -16.05 -4.66
CA TYR A 116 -25.11 -15.89 -5.83
C TYR A 116 -24.70 -17.23 -6.46
N LEU A 117 -24.70 -18.35 -5.71
CA LEU A 117 -24.61 -19.68 -6.30
C LEU A 117 -25.79 -19.93 -7.24
N LYS A 118 -27.00 -19.50 -6.85
CA LYS A 118 -28.18 -19.57 -7.72
C LYS A 118 -27.95 -18.78 -9.01
N LEU A 119 -27.48 -17.54 -8.91
CA LEU A 119 -27.10 -16.75 -10.09
C LEU A 119 -26.08 -17.50 -10.98
N LYS A 120 -25.03 -18.08 -10.39
CA LYS A 120 -24.03 -18.88 -11.15
C LYS A 120 -24.70 -20.03 -11.90
N THR A 121 -25.57 -20.80 -11.25
CA THR A 121 -26.27 -21.91 -11.93
C THR A 121 -27.19 -21.43 -13.04
N VAL A 122 -27.79 -20.25 -12.88
CA VAL A 122 -28.65 -19.63 -13.90
C VAL A 122 -27.80 -19.14 -15.08
N LEU A 123 -26.64 -18.53 -14.83
CA LEU A 123 -25.68 -18.12 -15.87
C LEU A 123 -25.09 -19.33 -16.61
N GLU A 124 -24.77 -20.41 -15.89
CA GLU A 124 -24.31 -21.67 -16.49
C GLU A 124 -25.39 -22.32 -17.35
N ARG A 125 -26.67 -22.23 -16.96
CA ARG A 125 -27.78 -22.66 -17.82
C ARG A 125 -27.94 -21.75 -19.03
N ALA A 126 -27.89 -20.43 -18.84
CA ALA A 126 -28.03 -19.46 -19.92
C ALA A 126 -26.90 -19.54 -20.95
N THR A 127 -25.67 -19.82 -20.51
CA THR A 127 -24.51 -20.05 -21.40
C THR A 127 -24.56 -21.39 -22.13
N ASN A 128 -25.35 -22.34 -21.64
CA ASN A 128 -25.65 -23.62 -22.31
C ASN A 128 -26.90 -23.55 -23.20
N ILE A 129 -27.66 -22.44 -23.18
CA ILE A 129 -28.64 -22.17 -24.24
C ILE A 129 -27.82 -21.78 -25.48
N PRO A 130 -28.05 -22.39 -26.65
CA PRO A 130 -27.53 -21.84 -27.89
C PRO A 130 -28.21 -20.48 -28.08
N THR A 131 -27.60 -19.43 -27.52
CA THR A 131 -27.95 -18.06 -27.86
C THR A 131 -27.95 -17.99 -29.37
N ASN A 132 -28.86 -17.23 -29.97
CA ASN A 132 -28.86 -17.03 -31.41
C ASN A 132 -27.56 -16.27 -31.75
N TYR A 133 -26.50 -17.05 -31.94
CA TYR A 133 -25.11 -16.67 -32.19
C TYR A 133 -25.04 -15.66 -33.33
N THR A 134 -26.05 -15.70 -34.21
CA THR A 134 -26.34 -14.75 -35.27
C THR A 134 -26.13 -13.29 -34.86
N HIS A 135 -26.78 -12.68 -33.86
CA HIS A 135 -26.66 -11.21 -33.67
C HIS A 135 -25.28 -10.75 -33.16
N ARG A 136 -24.69 -11.50 -32.22
CA ARG A 136 -23.35 -11.21 -31.69
C ARG A 136 -22.27 -11.53 -32.73
N ASP A 137 -22.39 -12.65 -33.43
CA ASP A 137 -21.43 -13.03 -34.47
C ASP A 137 -21.53 -12.07 -35.66
N LEU A 138 -22.74 -11.60 -36.00
CA LEU A 138 -22.97 -10.51 -36.97
C LEU A 138 -22.25 -9.21 -36.53
N CYS A 139 -22.15 -8.93 -35.22
CA CYS A 139 -21.37 -7.78 -34.73
C CYS A 139 -19.87 -7.96 -35.01
N TYR A 140 -19.32 -9.15 -34.75
CA TYR A 140 -17.90 -9.46 -35.01
C TYR A 140 -17.56 -9.59 -36.50
N LEU A 141 -18.55 -9.79 -37.37
CA LEU A 141 -18.35 -9.72 -38.82
C LEU A 141 -18.03 -8.30 -39.30
N ASN A 142 -18.40 -7.27 -38.55
CA ASN A 142 -18.03 -5.89 -38.87
C ASN A 142 -16.80 -5.46 -38.05
N PRO A 143 -15.62 -5.31 -38.68
CA PRO A 143 -14.38 -4.93 -37.99
C PRO A 143 -14.40 -3.51 -37.39
N LEU A 144 -15.43 -2.70 -37.68
CA LEU A 144 -15.66 -1.39 -37.06
C LEU A 144 -16.54 -1.44 -35.82
N CYS A 145 -17.07 -2.61 -35.50
CA CYS A 145 -18.00 -2.81 -34.41
C CYS A 145 -17.36 -3.65 -33.32
N GLN A 146 -17.62 -3.26 -32.08
CA GLN A 146 -17.25 -4.04 -30.91
C GLN A 146 -18.52 -4.36 -30.12
N TRP A 147 -18.62 -5.61 -29.67
CA TRP A 147 -19.70 -6.00 -28.79
C TRP A 147 -19.47 -5.43 -27.39
N SER A 148 -20.35 -4.53 -26.95
CA SER A 148 -20.41 -4.07 -25.58
C SER A 148 -21.10 -5.14 -24.74
N TRP A 149 -20.30 -5.95 -24.03
CA TRP A 149 -20.78 -7.00 -23.12
C TRP A 149 -21.64 -6.44 -21.98
N PHE A 150 -21.45 -5.17 -21.63
CA PHE A 150 -22.17 -4.51 -20.53
C PHE A 150 -23.52 -3.95 -20.97
N ASN A 151 -23.59 -3.37 -22.17
CA ASN A 151 -24.84 -2.79 -22.72
C ASN A 151 -25.63 -3.79 -23.57
N GLU A 152 -25.07 -4.98 -23.84
CA GLU A 152 -25.58 -5.97 -24.80
C GLU A 152 -25.89 -5.35 -26.17
N LYS A 153 -25.03 -4.42 -26.61
CA LYS A 153 -25.19 -3.68 -27.85
C LYS A 153 -23.92 -3.74 -28.68
N CYS A 154 -24.10 -3.84 -30.00
CA CYS A 154 -23.03 -3.69 -30.96
C CYS A 154 -22.72 -2.20 -31.12
N GLU A 155 -21.58 -1.75 -30.61
CA GLU A 155 -21.13 -0.36 -30.71
C GLU A 155 -20.17 -0.23 -31.90
N CYS A 156 -20.59 0.52 -32.91
CA CYS A 156 -19.84 0.66 -34.15
C CYS A 156 -19.27 2.06 -34.29
N VAL A 157 -18.00 2.14 -34.63
CA VAL A 157 -17.32 3.40 -34.89
C VAL A 157 -17.55 3.80 -36.35
N THR A 158 -17.99 5.04 -36.57
CA THR A 158 -18.31 5.54 -37.91
C THR A 158 -17.07 5.80 -38.75
N ASN A 159 -15.89 5.94 -38.12
CA ASN A 159 -14.62 6.17 -38.80
C ASN A 159 -13.57 5.12 -38.38
N PRO A 160 -13.08 4.29 -39.32
CA PRO A 160 -12.05 3.27 -39.07
C PRO A 160 -10.77 3.83 -38.45
N CYS A 161 -10.43 5.10 -38.73
CA CYS A 161 -9.23 5.75 -38.20
C CYS A 161 -9.20 5.83 -36.66
N PHE A 162 -10.34 5.68 -35.99
CA PHE A 162 -10.42 5.68 -34.52
C PHE A 162 -10.29 4.28 -33.90
N THR A 163 -10.05 3.25 -34.72
CA THR A 163 -9.84 1.87 -34.26
C THR A 163 -8.35 1.52 -34.19
N GLU A 164 -7.99 0.52 -33.39
CA GLU A 164 -6.62 0.00 -33.28
C GLU A 164 -6.07 -0.60 -34.59
N PHE A 165 -6.96 -0.89 -35.55
CA PHE A 165 -6.61 -1.44 -36.85
C PHE A 165 -6.08 -0.40 -37.84
N CYS A 166 -6.05 0.88 -37.46
CA CYS A 166 -5.54 1.97 -38.29
C CYS A 166 -4.47 2.77 -37.55
N LEU A 167 -3.29 2.90 -38.16
CA LEU A 167 -2.23 3.78 -37.67
C LEU A 167 -2.57 5.22 -38.11
N ALA A 168 -2.89 6.08 -37.14
CA ALA A 168 -3.09 7.50 -37.38
C ALA A 168 -1.75 8.16 -37.74
N ALA A 169 -1.52 8.43 -39.02
CA ALA A 169 -0.38 9.20 -39.50
C ALA A 169 -0.78 10.69 -39.53
N ASN A 170 -0.98 11.26 -38.34
CA ASN A 170 -1.42 12.63 -38.12
C ASN A 170 -2.88 12.92 -38.58
N SER A 171 -3.47 14.02 -38.09
CA SER A 171 -4.93 14.29 -38.07
C SER A 171 -5.67 14.33 -39.41
N THR A 172 -4.99 14.15 -40.54
CA THR A 172 -5.59 14.18 -41.88
C THR A 172 -5.47 12.86 -42.64
N HIS A 173 -4.69 11.88 -42.17
CA HIS A 173 -4.47 10.60 -42.87
C HIS A 173 -4.37 9.43 -41.88
N CYS A 174 -5.08 8.33 -42.12
CA CYS A 174 -4.90 7.09 -41.38
C CYS A 174 -4.61 5.92 -42.33
N SER A 175 -3.69 5.04 -41.94
CA SER A 175 -3.35 3.84 -42.70
C SER A 175 -3.95 2.62 -42.01
N CYS A 176 -4.94 2.00 -42.63
CA CYS A 176 -5.67 0.86 -42.07
C CYS A 176 -5.13 -0.50 -42.52
N SER A 177 -5.32 -1.52 -41.69
CA SER A 177 -4.97 -2.91 -41.97
C SER A 177 -5.69 -3.46 -43.20
N PHE A 178 -5.05 -4.40 -43.91
CA PHE A 178 -5.56 -5.05 -45.13
C PHE A 178 -6.88 -5.81 -44.92
N ILE A 179 -7.24 -6.11 -43.67
CA ILE A 179 -8.43 -6.89 -43.31
C ILE A 179 -9.75 -6.20 -43.73
N PHE A 180 -9.73 -4.90 -44.03
CA PHE A 180 -10.89 -4.15 -44.49
C PHE A 180 -11.11 -4.18 -46.01
N CYS A 181 -10.12 -4.57 -46.82
CA CYS A 181 -10.26 -4.64 -48.28
C CYS A 181 -10.27 -6.12 -48.75
N ARG A 182 -11.27 -6.47 -49.57
CA ARG A 182 -11.59 -7.86 -49.93
C ARG A 182 -10.62 -8.49 -50.95
N ASN A 183 -9.66 -7.74 -51.47
CA ASN A 183 -8.67 -8.21 -52.45
C ASN A 183 -7.23 -7.88 -52.01
N ASN A 184 -6.33 -8.83 -52.23
CA ASN A 184 -4.92 -8.86 -51.80
C ASN A 184 -3.99 -7.87 -52.55
N SER A 185 -4.51 -6.77 -53.10
CA SER A 185 -3.70 -5.75 -53.79
C SER A 185 -3.67 -4.46 -52.97
N PHE A 186 -2.45 -4.03 -52.64
CA PHE A 186 -2.14 -2.87 -51.81
C PHE A 186 -2.62 -1.53 -52.41
N SER A 187 -3.35 -0.73 -51.63
CA SER A 187 -3.16 0.73 -51.60
C SER A 187 -3.67 1.39 -50.30
N THR A 188 -2.85 2.30 -49.78
CA THR A 188 -3.09 3.13 -48.58
C THR A 188 -4.31 4.04 -48.73
N CYS A 189 -5.13 4.20 -47.69
CA CYS A 189 -6.19 5.21 -47.66
C CYS A 189 -5.63 6.62 -47.89
N ARG A 190 -6.02 7.29 -48.97
CA ARG A 190 -5.70 8.71 -49.25
C ARG A 190 -6.98 9.55 -49.19
N PRO A 191 -7.02 10.66 -48.44
CA PRO A 191 -8.08 11.64 -48.56
C PRO A 191 -7.94 12.39 -49.89
N ILE A 192 -9.08 12.72 -50.49
CA ILE A 192 -9.14 13.53 -51.71
C ILE A 192 -8.90 15.00 -51.31
N PRO A 193 -7.99 15.75 -51.99
CA PRO A 193 -7.66 17.12 -51.63
C PRO A 193 -8.71 18.19 -51.99
N GLU A 194 -9.96 17.83 -52.29
CA GLU A 194 -10.97 18.78 -52.77
C GLU A 194 -12.36 18.48 -52.21
N ASP A 195 -12.55 18.68 -50.90
CA ASP A 195 -13.79 19.28 -50.39
C ASP A 195 -13.56 19.80 -48.97
N HIS A 196 -13.77 21.10 -48.74
CA HIS A 196 -13.50 21.76 -47.47
C HIS A 196 -14.48 21.40 -46.34
N ARG A 197 -15.42 20.46 -46.56
CA ARG A 197 -16.29 19.93 -45.51
C ARG A 197 -16.67 18.47 -45.78
N LYS A 198 -15.93 17.50 -45.20
CA LYS A 198 -16.46 16.33 -44.45
C LYS A 198 -15.36 15.27 -44.22
N THR A 199 -15.45 14.70 -43.02
CA THR A 199 -14.83 13.47 -42.48
C THR A 199 -14.07 12.56 -43.46
N PRO A 200 -12.85 12.10 -43.13
CA PRO A 200 -12.10 11.17 -43.98
C PRO A 200 -12.86 9.84 -44.13
N TYR A 201 -13.05 9.39 -45.37
CA TYR A 201 -13.65 8.10 -45.72
C TYR A 201 -12.59 7.20 -46.37
N CYS A 202 -12.62 5.90 -46.07
CA CYS A 202 -11.73 4.92 -46.67
C CYS A 202 -12.30 4.39 -47.99
N TYR A 203 -11.45 4.21 -48.99
CA TYR A 203 -11.81 3.64 -50.30
C TYR A 203 -10.84 2.52 -50.66
N CYS A 204 -11.34 1.41 -51.23
CA CYS A 204 -10.52 0.34 -51.81
C CYS A 204 -10.49 0.54 -53.34
N GLU A 205 -9.36 0.20 -53.98
CA GLU A 205 -8.99 0.52 -55.37
C GLU A 205 -10.00 0.08 -56.45
N ASP A 206 -10.80 -0.96 -56.19
CA ASP A 206 -11.90 -1.38 -57.06
C ASP A 206 -13.18 -0.65 -56.68
N SER A 207 -13.73 0.11 -57.62
CA SER A 207 -14.53 1.30 -57.40
C SER A 207 -15.86 1.18 -56.63
N LYS A 208 -15.82 0.70 -55.40
CA LYS A 208 -16.96 0.63 -54.48
C LYS A 208 -16.46 1.20 -53.17
N ALA A 209 -16.95 2.39 -52.83
CA ALA A 209 -17.00 2.81 -51.44
C ALA A 209 -17.58 1.64 -50.64
N TYR A 210 -17.13 1.43 -49.41
CA TYR A 210 -17.77 0.48 -48.50
C TYR A 210 -19.26 0.82 -48.43
N GLN A 211 -20.05 0.18 -49.29
CA GLN A 211 -21.48 0.39 -49.37
C GLN A 211 -22.08 -0.50 -48.31
N ARG A 212 -22.73 0.19 -47.38
CA ARG A 212 -23.61 -0.33 -46.35
C ARG A 212 -24.68 -1.23 -47.01
N ASN A 213 -24.33 -2.50 -47.25
CA ASN A 213 -25.24 -3.54 -47.71
C ASN A 213 -25.54 -4.54 -46.58
N GLY A 214 -25.77 -4.00 -45.38
CA GLY A 214 -26.64 -4.63 -44.40
C GLY A 214 -27.86 -3.73 -44.35
N THR A 215 -29.00 -4.26 -44.74
CA THR A 215 -30.30 -3.64 -44.47
C THR A 215 -30.31 -3.16 -43.03
N ASP A 216 -30.70 -1.89 -42.82
CA ASP A 216 -31.17 -1.39 -41.53
C ASP A 216 -32.48 -2.13 -41.16
N GLU A 217 -32.47 -3.46 -41.09
CA GLU A 217 -33.31 -4.12 -40.11
C GLU A 217 -32.60 -3.88 -38.79
N LYS A 218 -32.98 -2.77 -38.14
CA LYS A 218 -33.04 -2.80 -36.67
C LYS A 218 -33.70 -4.14 -36.34
N PRO A 219 -33.04 -5.04 -35.60
CA PRO A 219 -33.79 -6.09 -34.93
C PRO A 219 -34.90 -5.34 -34.21
N SER A 220 -36.15 -5.70 -34.48
CA SER A 220 -37.25 -5.28 -33.64
C SER A 220 -36.78 -5.47 -32.20
N GLU A 221 -36.92 -4.42 -31.39
CA GLU A 221 -36.83 -4.52 -29.93
C GLU A 221 -37.98 -5.44 -29.48
N ASP A 222 -37.90 -6.73 -29.80
CA ASP A 222 -38.32 -7.71 -28.84
C ASP A 222 -37.30 -7.54 -27.73
N ASN A 223 -37.67 -6.67 -26.78
CA ASN A 223 -37.17 -6.71 -25.42
C ASN A 223 -37.38 -8.14 -24.95
N LEU A 224 -36.48 -9.05 -25.29
CA LEU A 224 -36.22 -10.20 -24.46
C LEU A 224 -35.49 -9.62 -23.25
N ASP A 225 -36.26 -8.90 -22.44
CA ASP A 225 -35.82 -8.38 -21.18
C ASP A 225 -35.41 -9.64 -20.42
N LEU A 226 -34.11 -9.87 -20.24
CA LEU A 226 -33.58 -11.01 -19.48
C LEU A 226 -34.23 -11.14 -18.09
N GLN A 227 -34.88 -10.06 -17.62
CA GLN A 227 -35.77 -10.02 -16.47
C GLN A 227 -36.93 -11.03 -16.54
N ASP A 228 -37.49 -11.32 -17.72
CA ASP A 228 -38.58 -12.28 -17.90
C ASP A 228 -38.09 -13.75 -17.87
N ALA A 229 -36.78 -13.98 -18.03
CA ALA A 229 -36.17 -15.30 -17.90
C ALA A 229 -35.90 -15.68 -16.43
N PHE A 230 -35.76 -14.70 -15.53
CA PHE A 230 -35.39 -14.91 -14.14
C PHE A 230 -36.61 -14.86 -13.21
N HIS A 231 -37.14 -16.02 -12.86
CA HIS A 231 -38.28 -16.12 -11.92
C HIS A 231 -37.87 -16.03 -10.45
N ASP A 232 -36.57 -16.19 -10.13
CA ASP A 232 -36.07 -16.13 -8.75
C ASP A 232 -35.83 -14.67 -8.32
N PRO A 233 -36.55 -14.15 -7.30
CA PRO A 233 -36.44 -12.76 -6.87
C PRO A 233 -35.03 -12.39 -6.36
N GLU A 234 -34.27 -13.34 -5.79
CA GLU A 234 -32.90 -13.11 -5.32
C GLU A 234 -31.95 -12.91 -6.50
N VAL A 235 -32.13 -13.69 -7.57
CA VAL A 235 -31.31 -13.58 -8.79
C VAL A 235 -31.59 -12.24 -9.49
N VAL A 236 -32.86 -11.83 -9.56
CA VAL A 236 -33.26 -10.54 -10.13
C VAL A 236 -32.63 -9.36 -9.37
N GLU A 237 -32.57 -9.41 -8.05
CA GLU A 237 -31.93 -8.36 -7.24
C GLU A 237 -30.43 -8.23 -7.54
N ILE A 238 -29.73 -9.37 -7.66
CA ILE A 238 -28.30 -9.38 -7.98
C ILE A 238 -28.04 -8.86 -9.39
N VAL A 239 -28.84 -9.28 -10.38
CA VAL A 239 -28.73 -8.79 -11.76
C VAL A 239 -28.97 -7.28 -11.83
N LYS A 240 -29.96 -6.77 -11.09
CA LYS A 240 -30.19 -5.32 -10.94
C LYS A 240 -28.99 -4.61 -10.31
N LEU A 241 -28.33 -5.22 -9.33
CA LEU A 241 -27.11 -4.67 -8.72
C LEU A 241 -25.97 -4.60 -9.74
N ILE A 242 -25.72 -5.68 -10.50
CA ILE A 242 -24.69 -5.77 -11.54
C ILE A 242 -24.94 -4.75 -12.67
N ARG A 243 -26.18 -4.62 -13.15
CA ARG A 243 -26.55 -3.66 -14.21
C ARG A 243 -26.36 -2.21 -13.79
N ASN A 244 -26.47 -1.92 -12.49
CA ASN A 244 -26.33 -0.57 -11.93
C ASN A 244 -24.89 -0.21 -11.51
N THR A 245 -23.92 -1.06 -11.84
CA THR A 245 -22.50 -0.78 -11.57
C THR A 245 -21.97 0.32 -12.48
N ASN A 246 -21.00 1.07 -11.97
CA ASN A 246 -20.24 2.05 -12.74
C ASN A 246 -18.88 1.50 -13.17
N THR A 247 -18.50 0.29 -12.72
CA THR A 247 -17.18 -0.30 -12.98
C THR A 247 -17.31 -1.66 -13.64
N TYR A 248 -16.51 -1.91 -14.68
CA TYR A 248 -16.50 -3.18 -15.41
C TYR A 248 -16.03 -4.36 -14.57
N ASP A 249 -15.20 -4.11 -13.56
CA ASP A 249 -14.63 -5.11 -12.67
C ASP A 249 -15.44 -5.29 -11.37
N LEU A 250 -16.64 -4.70 -11.30
CA LEU A 250 -17.57 -4.80 -10.17
C LEU A 250 -16.98 -4.32 -8.84
N ARG A 251 -15.86 -3.57 -8.85
CA ARG A 251 -15.20 -3.08 -7.63
C ARG A 251 -16.09 -2.16 -6.81
N ASP A 252 -16.97 -1.42 -7.47
CA ASP A 252 -17.92 -0.54 -6.80
C ASP A 252 -18.98 -1.32 -6.01
N ILE A 253 -19.28 -2.57 -6.39
CA ILE A 253 -20.24 -3.48 -5.72
C ILE A 253 -19.60 -4.65 -4.95
N GLU A 254 -18.28 -4.77 -4.94
CA GLU A 254 -17.53 -5.83 -4.26
C GLU A 254 -17.99 -5.99 -2.80
N ASP A 255 -18.06 -4.89 -2.05
CA ASP A 255 -18.47 -4.89 -0.65
C ASP A 255 -19.91 -5.43 -0.46
N ALA A 256 -20.84 -5.16 -1.38
CA ALA A 256 -22.20 -5.69 -1.29
C ALA A 256 -22.28 -7.20 -1.57
N MET A 257 -21.28 -7.73 -2.27
CA MET A 257 -21.22 -9.14 -2.65
C MET A 257 -20.37 -10.01 -1.71
N LEU A 258 -19.62 -9.38 -0.79
CA LEU A 258 -18.94 -10.09 0.29
C LEU A 258 -19.94 -10.67 1.31
N PRO A 259 -19.63 -11.83 1.93
CA PRO A 259 -20.43 -12.38 3.01
C PRO A 259 -20.59 -11.39 4.17
N THR A 260 -21.68 -11.52 4.93
CA THR A 260 -21.88 -10.70 6.13
C THR A 260 -20.81 -11.02 7.18
N THR A 261 -20.61 -10.10 8.13
CA THR A 261 -19.69 -10.35 9.24
C THR A 261 -20.12 -11.55 10.09
N ASN A 262 -21.42 -11.83 10.17
CA ASN A 262 -21.95 -12.98 10.90
C ASN A 262 -21.66 -14.28 10.13
N ASP A 263 -21.84 -14.30 8.80
CA ASP A 263 -21.46 -15.46 7.99
C ASP A 263 -19.97 -15.77 8.11
N LEU A 264 -19.12 -14.75 8.02
CA LEU A 264 -17.66 -14.87 8.17
C LEU A 264 -17.25 -15.36 9.57
N PHE A 265 -18.03 -14.97 10.57
CA PHE A 265 -17.81 -15.36 11.96
C PHE A 265 -18.20 -16.83 12.21
N GLU A 266 -19.40 -17.22 11.78
CA GLU A 266 -19.94 -18.56 12.02
C GLU A 266 -19.28 -19.60 11.10
N TYR A 267 -19.24 -19.32 9.81
CA TYR A 267 -18.83 -20.25 8.76
C TYR A 267 -17.41 -20.02 8.22
N GLY A 268 -16.66 -19.09 8.83
CA GLY A 268 -15.27 -18.82 8.49
C GLY A 268 -14.35 -20.03 8.70
N ILE A 269 -13.29 -20.12 7.89
CA ILE A 269 -12.31 -21.23 7.94
C ILE A 269 -11.69 -21.37 9.34
N ASN A 270 -11.73 -22.60 9.86
CA ASN A 270 -11.14 -22.96 11.16
C ASN A 270 -9.63 -23.21 11.06
N PHE A 271 -8.93 -23.16 12.21
CA PHE A 271 -7.47 -23.28 12.29
C PHE A 271 -6.96 -24.55 11.63
N ASP A 272 -7.51 -25.72 11.99
CA ASP A 272 -7.04 -27.03 11.49
C ASP A 272 -7.27 -27.19 9.98
N ASN A 273 -8.23 -26.45 9.41
CA ASN A 273 -8.50 -26.49 7.97
C ASN A 273 -7.54 -25.60 7.18
N MET A 274 -6.85 -24.66 7.83
CA MET A 274 -5.94 -23.70 7.19
C MET A 274 -4.47 -24.00 7.50
N ILE A 275 -4.13 -24.32 8.74
CA ILE A 275 -2.75 -24.56 9.20
C ILE A 275 -2.60 -26.06 9.47
N ILE A 276 -1.94 -26.76 8.54
CA ILE A 276 -1.70 -28.20 8.64
C ILE A 276 -0.54 -28.48 9.61
N SER A 277 0.54 -27.69 9.51
CA SER A 277 1.73 -27.86 10.32
C SER A 277 2.31 -26.50 10.70
N CYS A 278 2.83 -26.42 11.92
CA CYS A 278 3.41 -25.23 12.51
C CYS A 278 4.68 -25.60 13.28
N SER A 279 5.79 -24.94 13.00
CA SER A 279 7.01 -25.01 13.80
C SER A 279 7.62 -23.63 14.01
N PHE A 280 8.16 -23.37 15.20
CA PHE A 280 8.88 -22.15 15.56
C PHE A 280 10.15 -22.54 16.34
N GLU A 281 11.33 -22.05 15.91
CA GLU A 281 12.65 -22.46 16.46
C GLU A 281 12.80 -24.00 16.54
N GLY A 282 12.27 -24.72 15.54
CA GLY A 282 12.27 -26.20 15.49
C GLY A 282 11.27 -26.89 16.42
N SER A 283 10.59 -26.17 17.29
CA SER A 283 9.55 -26.70 18.19
C SER A 283 8.17 -26.65 17.53
N ARG A 284 7.31 -27.64 17.79
CA ARG A 284 5.94 -27.65 17.26
C ARG A 284 5.09 -26.59 17.96
N CYS A 285 4.37 -25.78 17.19
CA CYS A 285 3.36 -24.85 17.72
C CYS A 285 1.94 -25.43 17.57
N PHE A 286 1.04 -24.99 18.46
CA PHE A 286 -0.34 -25.42 18.55
C PHE A 286 -1.30 -24.27 18.35
N ARG A 287 -2.60 -24.57 18.25
CA ARG A 287 -3.68 -23.59 18.06
C ARG A 287 -3.67 -22.52 19.15
N GLU A 288 -3.33 -22.90 20.38
CA GLU A 288 -3.32 -22.04 21.56
C GLU A 288 -2.26 -20.94 21.46
N ASN A 289 -1.25 -21.09 20.60
CA ASN A 289 -0.25 -20.07 20.33
C ASN A 289 -0.74 -18.99 19.34
N PHE A 290 -1.96 -19.12 18.82
CA PHE A 290 -2.54 -18.19 17.85
C PHE A 290 -3.76 -17.47 18.43
N THR A 291 -3.76 -16.15 18.27
CA THR A 291 -4.93 -15.32 18.54
C THR A 291 -5.79 -15.21 17.28
N VAL A 292 -7.11 -15.32 17.42
CA VAL A 292 -8.03 -15.18 16.29
C VAL A 292 -8.35 -13.71 16.06
N LEU A 293 -8.15 -13.25 14.83
CA LEU A 293 -8.59 -11.95 14.34
C LEU A 293 -9.81 -12.15 13.43
N TYR A 294 -10.90 -11.45 13.71
CA TYR A 294 -12.09 -11.44 12.88
C TYR A 294 -12.04 -10.22 11.95
N HIS A 295 -11.67 -10.43 10.69
CA HIS A 295 -11.57 -9.37 9.70
C HIS A 295 -12.87 -9.26 8.87
N PRO A 296 -13.46 -8.06 8.69
CA PRO A 296 -14.72 -7.87 7.96
C PRO A 296 -14.72 -8.32 6.49
N LYS A 297 -13.53 -8.44 5.87
CA LYS A 297 -13.33 -8.92 4.49
C LYS A 297 -12.80 -10.36 4.40
N TYR A 298 -11.92 -10.76 5.32
CA TYR A 298 -11.16 -12.02 5.23
C TYR A 298 -11.61 -13.08 6.25
N GLY A 299 -12.61 -12.78 7.07
CA GLY A 299 -13.14 -13.69 8.08
C GLY A 299 -12.13 -14.00 9.18
N LYS A 300 -12.05 -15.28 9.57
CA LYS A 300 -11.13 -15.75 10.61
C LYS A 300 -9.69 -15.75 10.11
N CYS A 301 -8.87 -14.95 10.76
CA CYS A 301 -7.43 -14.88 10.60
C CYS A 301 -6.75 -15.36 11.88
N TYR A 302 -5.53 -15.89 11.76
CA TYR A 302 -4.79 -16.45 12.88
C TYR A 302 -3.47 -15.72 13.05
N MET A 303 -3.27 -15.12 14.23
CA MET A 303 -2.12 -14.28 14.56
C MET A 303 -1.19 -15.03 15.52
N PHE A 304 -0.03 -15.43 15.03
CA PHE A 304 1.04 -15.97 15.87
C PHE A 304 1.74 -14.83 16.62
N ASN A 305 2.03 -15.03 17.91
CA ASN A 305 2.82 -14.09 18.72
C ASN A 305 2.22 -12.67 18.81
N TYR A 306 0.90 -12.56 18.82
CA TYR A 306 0.19 -11.30 19.08
C TYR A 306 -0.04 -11.12 20.58
N LEU A 307 0.29 -9.92 21.09
CA LEU A 307 0.11 -9.52 22.50
C LEU A 307 -1.09 -8.57 22.64
N GLY A 308 -1.23 -7.64 21.68
CA GLY A 308 -2.24 -6.59 21.70
C GLY A 308 -1.90 -5.37 22.54
N SER A 309 -2.68 -4.31 22.34
CA SER A 309 -2.37 -2.97 22.86
C SER A 309 -2.52 -2.83 24.39
N ASN A 310 -3.27 -3.73 25.03
CA ASN A 310 -3.53 -3.72 26.47
C ASN A 310 -2.68 -4.76 27.24
N ALA A 311 -1.74 -5.42 26.56
CA ALA A 311 -0.84 -6.38 27.20
C ALA A 311 -0.02 -5.71 28.30
N PHE A 312 0.17 -6.41 29.42
CA PHE A 312 0.98 -5.90 30.51
C PHE A 312 2.43 -5.69 30.03
N PRO A 313 3.18 -4.69 30.55
CA PRO A 313 4.56 -4.43 30.16
C PRO A 313 5.51 -5.64 30.32
N THR A 314 5.13 -6.59 31.18
CA THR A 314 5.84 -7.84 31.45
C THR A 314 5.68 -8.87 30.32
N GLU A 315 4.62 -8.78 29.52
CA GLU A 315 4.43 -9.65 28.36
C GLU A 315 5.32 -9.16 27.21
N GLN A 316 6.29 -10.00 26.86
CA GLN A 316 7.24 -9.74 25.79
C GLN A 316 6.97 -10.67 24.60
N PRO A 317 7.26 -10.21 23.37
CA PRO A 317 7.20 -11.07 22.20
C PRO A 317 8.15 -12.24 22.34
N LEU A 318 7.79 -13.38 21.73
CA LEU A 318 8.67 -14.56 21.69
C LEU A 318 10.04 -14.17 21.10
N PRO A 319 11.16 -14.50 21.77
CA PRO A 319 12.48 -14.21 21.23
C PRO A 319 12.92 -15.25 20.18
N VAL A 320 13.80 -14.83 19.27
CA VAL A 320 14.59 -15.71 18.40
C VAL A 320 16.06 -15.55 18.75
N TYR A 321 16.78 -16.66 18.81
CA TYR A 321 18.20 -16.70 19.20
C TYR A 321 19.15 -16.81 18.01
N ASN A 322 18.69 -17.41 16.91
CA ASN A 322 19.53 -17.66 15.73
C ASN A 322 18.91 -17.09 14.46
N TYR A 323 19.75 -16.73 13.50
CA TYR A 323 19.32 -16.28 12.18
C TYR A 323 19.17 -17.47 11.24
N GLY A 324 18.21 -17.39 10.30
CA GLY A 324 18.06 -18.35 9.22
C GLY A 324 16.68 -18.99 9.15
N SER A 325 16.47 -19.82 8.13
CA SER A 325 15.15 -20.40 7.83
C SER A 325 14.68 -21.46 8.82
N SER A 326 15.59 -22.08 9.59
CA SER A 326 15.25 -23.07 10.63
C SER A 326 14.78 -22.43 11.94
N SER A 327 15.11 -21.15 12.14
CA SER A 327 14.87 -20.42 13.39
C SER A 327 13.63 -19.53 13.37
N GLY A 328 13.01 -19.39 12.19
CA GLY A 328 11.77 -18.66 12.04
C GLY A 328 10.51 -19.50 12.26
N LEU A 329 9.36 -18.87 12.03
CA LEU A 329 8.08 -19.55 11.93
C LEU A 329 7.97 -20.28 10.58
N GLN A 330 7.68 -21.57 10.63
CA GLN A 330 7.45 -22.42 9.47
C GLN A 330 6.00 -22.91 9.49
N LEU A 331 5.27 -22.65 8.41
CA LEU A 331 3.86 -23.02 8.26
C LEU A 331 3.66 -23.85 6.99
N ILE A 332 2.90 -24.93 7.11
CA ILE A 332 2.31 -25.63 5.97
C ILE A 332 0.83 -25.30 5.95
N LEU A 333 0.40 -24.66 4.87
CA LEU A 333 -0.94 -24.09 4.75
C LEU A 333 -1.78 -24.87 3.75
N HIS A 334 -3.06 -25.06 4.09
CA HIS A 334 -4.08 -25.59 3.19
C HIS A 334 -4.92 -24.44 2.65
N VAL A 335 -5.15 -24.45 1.33
CA VAL A 335 -5.92 -23.42 0.63
C VAL A 335 -7.12 -24.07 -0.04
N SER A 336 -8.32 -23.56 0.26
CA SER A 336 -9.54 -23.94 -0.46
C SER A 336 -9.52 -23.33 -1.86
N LEU A 337 -9.50 -24.17 -2.90
CA LEU A 337 -9.38 -23.75 -4.31
C LEU A 337 -10.72 -23.41 -4.99
N ILE A 338 -11.85 -23.57 -4.30
CA ILE A 338 -13.17 -23.42 -4.93
C ILE A 338 -13.61 -21.96 -4.84
N GLN A 339 -13.60 -21.30 -6.00
CA GLN A 339 -14.11 -19.93 -6.19
C GLN A 339 -15.63 -19.95 -6.14
N LEU A 340 -16.18 -19.27 -5.13
CA LEU A 340 -17.60 -19.09 -4.93
C LEU A 340 -18.26 -18.58 -6.22
N ILE A 341 -17.64 -17.55 -6.80
CA ILE A 341 -17.95 -16.95 -8.11
C ILE A 341 -16.68 -16.28 -8.63
N ASN A 342 -16.30 -16.59 -9.87
CA ASN A 342 -15.14 -15.99 -10.57
C ASN A 342 -15.33 -14.50 -10.91
N LEU A 343 -16.38 -13.85 -10.39
CA LEU A 343 -16.74 -12.46 -10.70
C LEU A 343 -16.13 -11.44 -9.73
N LEU A 344 -15.70 -11.84 -8.52
CA LEU A 344 -15.42 -10.89 -7.43
C LEU A 344 -14.06 -11.06 -6.77
N ASN A 345 -13.59 -12.29 -6.58
CA ASN A 345 -12.26 -12.59 -6.03
C ASN A 345 -11.58 -13.64 -6.91
N ASN A 346 -10.72 -13.16 -7.80
CA ASN A 346 -9.89 -14.03 -8.65
C ASN A 346 -8.61 -14.49 -7.95
N GLU A 347 -8.40 -14.07 -6.70
CA GLU A 347 -7.21 -14.41 -5.94
C GLU A 347 -7.43 -15.72 -5.16
N VAL A 348 -6.54 -16.68 -5.36
CA VAL A 348 -6.54 -17.96 -4.63
C VAL A 348 -5.21 -18.09 -3.91
N GLY A 349 -5.27 -18.33 -2.59
CA GLY A 349 -4.09 -18.43 -1.76
C GLY A 349 -4.34 -18.00 -0.32
N VAL A 350 -3.26 -17.65 0.35
CA VAL A 350 -3.26 -17.16 1.71
C VAL A 350 -2.59 -15.80 1.74
N ARG A 351 -3.12 -14.91 2.57
CA ARG A 351 -2.57 -13.58 2.80
C ARG A 351 -1.83 -13.57 4.12
N VAL A 352 -0.57 -13.16 4.11
CA VAL A 352 0.31 -13.16 5.29
C VAL A 352 0.84 -11.75 5.52
N VAL A 353 0.80 -11.30 6.77
CA VAL A 353 1.36 -10.00 7.17
C VAL A 353 2.21 -10.16 8.42
N VAL A 354 3.39 -9.55 8.39
CA VAL A 354 4.27 -9.42 9.55
C VAL A 354 4.10 -8.02 10.12
N HIS A 355 3.79 -7.92 11.40
CA HIS A 355 3.48 -6.64 12.07
C HIS A 355 4.00 -6.61 13.51
N ASP A 356 3.91 -5.43 14.14
CA ASP A 356 4.25 -5.28 15.56
C ASP A 356 3.29 -6.13 16.43
N PRO A 357 3.81 -6.94 17.38
CA PRO A 357 2.99 -7.75 18.29
C PRO A 357 1.93 -7.00 19.10
N ARG A 358 2.06 -5.69 19.26
CA ARG A 358 1.16 -4.85 20.07
C ARG A 358 0.11 -4.11 19.26
N ASP A 359 0.17 -4.15 17.92
CA ASP A 359 -0.79 -3.48 17.03
C ASP A 359 -1.52 -4.49 16.12
N LEU A 360 -2.74 -4.14 15.73
CA LEU A 360 -3.51 -4.93 14.76
C LEU A 360 -3.06 -4.64 13.33
N PRO A 361 -2.98 -5.67 12.46
CA PRO A 361 -2.47 -5.49 11.12
C PRO A 361 -3.49 -4.85 10.17
N PHE A 362 -2.98 -4.05 9.24
CA PHE A 362 -3.72 -3.63 8.05
C PHE A 362 -3.54 -4.64 6.92
N LEU A 363 -4.45 -5.62 6.87
CA LEU A 363 -4.35 -6.74 5.95
C LEU A 363 -4.50 -6.36 4.47
N ALA A 364 -5.26 -5.32 4.15
CA ALA A 364 -5.44 -4.90 2.76
C ALA A 364 -4.17 -4.24 2.20
N GLU A 365 -3.45 -3.46 3.01
CA GLU A 365 -2.31 -2.65 2.60
C GLU A 365 -0.95 -3.35 2.77
N ASN A 366 -0.72 -3.99 3.91
CA ASN A 366 0.62 -4.45 4.30
C ASN A 366 0.86 -5.94 4.08
N ALA A 367 -0.18 -6.69 3.73
CA ALA A 367 -0.07 -8.14 3.61
C ALA A 367 0.36 -8.58 2.20
N VAL A 368 1.08 -9.69 2.16
CA VAL A 368 1.56 -10.35 0.95
C VAL A 368 0.69 -11.56 0.64
N ASN A 369 0.28 -11.69 -0.61
CA ASN A 369 -0.43 -12.85 -1.12
C ASN A 369 0.55 -13.99 -1.45
N ILE A 370 0.32 -15.16 -0.87
CA ILE A 370 1.08 -16.40 -1.09
C ILE A 370 0.24 -17.35 -1.93
N ARG A 371 0.80 -17.76 -3.07
CA ARG A 371 0.17 -18.70 -4.00
C ARG A 371 0.21 -20.13 -3.43
N PRO A 372 -0.84 -20.95 -3.63
CA PRO A 372 -0.78 -22.36 -3.29
C PRO A 372 0.27 -23.11 -4.13
N ARG A 373 0.79 -24.23 -3.58
CA ARG A 373 1.82 -25.10 -4.20
C ARG A 373 3.21 -24.44 -4.38
N ASP A 374 3.42 -23.28 -3.77
CA ASP A 374 4.71 -22.58 -3.74
C ASP A 374 5.30 -22.59 -2.32
N MET A 375 6.63 -22.52 -2.21
CA MET A 375 7.34 -22.27 -0.96
C MET A 375 7.81 -20.82 -0.98
N THR A 376 7.31 -20.02 -0.04
CA THR A 376 7.69 -18.61 0.11
C THR A 376 8.45 -18.42 1.41
N ALA A 377 9.71 -18.01 1.31
CA ALA A 377 10.51 -17.58 2.45
C ALA A 377 10.41 -16.06 2.58
N ILE A 378 9.94 -15.58 3.73
CA ILE A 378 9.85 -14.16 4.08
C ILE A 378 11.02 -13.85 5.01
N GLU A 379 12.05 -13.20 4.47
CA GLU A 379 13.17 -12.69 5.25
C GLU A 379 12.75 -11.36 5.89
N VAL A 380 12.98 -11.21 7.19
CA VAL A 380 12.51 -10.07 7.98
C VAL A 380 13.70 -9.32 8.58
N THR A 381 13.70 -7.99 8.47
CA THR A 381 14.68 -7.13 9.15
C THR A 381 13.95 -6.12 10.02
N LEU A 382 14.32 -6.05 11.29
CA LEU A 382 13.79 -5.08 12.24
C LEU A 382 14.63 -3.81 12.20
N SER A 383 13.97 -2.66 12.10
CA SER A 383 14.59 -1.34 12.19
C SER A 383 13.76 -0.45 13.10
N THR A 384 14.42 0.27 14.00
CA THR A 384 13.81 1.28 14.85
C THR A 384 14.18 2.66 14.32
N MET A 385 13.19 3.57 14.27
CA MET A 385 13.38 4.95 13.85
C MET A 385 12.89 5.86 14.96
N GLU A 386 13.80 6.64 15.53
CA GLU A 386 13.47 7.67 16.50
C GLU A 386 13.56 9.05 15.84
N ARG A 387 12.57 9.90 16.12
CA ARG A 387 12.43 11.25 15.56
C ARG A 387 12.45 12.26 16.69
N LEU A 388 13.16 13.35 16.47
CA LEU A 388 13.16 14.48 17.40
C LEU A 388 11.83 15.25 17.29
N GLY A 389 11.23 15.54 18.44
CA GLY A 389 10.06 16.39 18.56
C GLY A 389 10.40 17.89 18.47
N PRO A 390 9.42 18.76 18.80
CA PRO A 390 9.60 20.21 18.68
C PRO A 390 10.73 20.69 19.59
N PRO A 391 11.58 21.65 19.15
CA PRO A 391 11.54 22.42 17.90
C PRO A 391 12.17 21.77 16.65
N TRP A 392 12.81 20.60 16.73
CA TRP A 392 13.52 19.97 15.60
C TRP A 392 12.60 19.28 14.57
N GLY A 393 11.38 18.96 14.98
CA GLY A 393 10.37 18.36 14.12
C GLY A 393 9.00 18.30 14.79
N GLU A 394 7.98 17.92 14.01
CA GLU A 394 6.65 17.64 14.53
C GLU A 394 6.45 16.12 14.56
N CYS A 395 6.32 15.57 15.76
CA CYS A 395 6.02 14.16 15.94
C CYS A 395 5.00 13.94 17.05
N GLU A 396 4.22 12.86 16.91
CA GLU A 396 3.29 12.42 17.95
C GLU A 396 4.05 11.51 18.94
N PRO A 397 3.92 11.72 20.27
CA PRO A 397 4.56 10.88 21.27
C PRO A 397 4.16 9.40 21.17
N GLU A 398 5.09 8.51 21.53
CA GLU A 398 4.84 7.07 21.56
C GLU A 398 3.71 6.72 22.55
N GLY A 399 2.83 5.79 22.15
CA GLY A 399 1.69 5.36 22.97
C GLY A 399 0.50 6.33 22.99
N SER A 400 0.57 7.43 22.23
CA SER A 400 -0.59 8.30 21.99
C SER A 400 -1.75 7.52 21.35
N PRO A 401 -3.00 7.72 21.80
CA PRO A 401 -4.16 7.12 21.17
C PRO A 401 -4.52 7.87 19.89
N ILE A 402 -5.05 7.16 18.90
CA ILE A 402 -5.57 7.78 17.68
C ILE A 402 -6.82 8.61 18.03
N ARG A 403 -6.79 9.94 17.80
CA ARG A 403 -7.86 10.90 18.17
C ARG A 403 -9.27 10.54 17.68
N PHE A 404 -9.39 9.79 16.59
CA PHE A 404 -10.66 9.39 15.97
C PHE A 404 -11.05 7.94 16.23
N ASP A 405 -10.22 7.19 16.96
CA ASP A 405 -10.42 5.77 17.19
C ASP A 405 -10.86 5.52 18.64
N LYS A 406 -11.96 4.78 18.79
CA LYS A 406 -12.49 4.39 20.11
C LYS A 406 -11.91 3.06 20.61
N THR A 407 -11.07 2.39 19.81
CA THR A 407 -10.49 1.09 20.17
C THR A 407 -9.27 1.20 21.09
N GLY A 408 -8.71 2.39 21.27
CA GLY A 408 -7.49 2.59 22.06
C GLY A 408 -6.22 2.11 21.37
N SER A 409 -6.26 1.90 20.06
CA SER A 409 -5.09 1.51 19.27
C SER A 409 -3.99 2.56 19.32
N GLN A 410 -2.74 2.10 19.34
CA GLN A 410 -1.56 2.97 19.29
C GLN A 410 -1.52 3.77 17.98
N TYR A 411 -1.00 4.99 18.07
CA TYR A 411 -0.87 5.87 16.92
C TYR A 411 0.06 5.28 15.85
N THR A 412 -0.48 5.09 14.65
CA THR A 412 0.29 4.85 13.42
C THR A 412 -0.25 5.74 12.31
N ILE A 413 0.59 6.08 11.33
CA ILE A 413 0.22 6.97 10.21
C ILE A 413 -1.01 6.42 9.46
N LEU A 414 -0.95 5.13 9.08
CA LEU A 414 -2.06 4.46 8.41
C LEU A 414 -3.29 4.32 9.33
N GLY A 415 -3.07 4.14 10.64
CA GLY A 415 -4.11 4.23 11.68
C GLY A 415 -4.89 5.52 11.66
N CYS A 416 -4.17 6.64 11.74
CA CYS A 416 -4.74 7.97 11.74
C CYS A 416 -5.51 8.23 10.45
N GLU A 417 -4.94 7.89 9.29
CA GLU A 417 -5.59 8.08 7.99
C GLU A 417 -6.92 7.30 7.91
N LYS A 418 -6.90 6.01 8.25
CA LYS A 418 -8.06 5.12 8.14
C LYS A 418 -9.14 5.49 9.15
N ALA A 419 -8.76 5.82 10.39
CA ALA A 419 -9.69 6.28 11.41
C ALA A 419 -10.34 7.62 11.03
N CYS A 420 -9.58 8.56 10.46
CA CYS A 420 -10.09 9.83 9.96
C CYS A 420 -11.09 9.62 8.80
N ARG A 421 -10.72 8.83 7.79
CA ARG A 421 -11.63 8.46 6.67
C ARG A 421 -12.92 7.83 7.19
N ASN A 422 -12.82 6.89 8.11
CA ASN A 422 -13.98 6.22 8.69
C ASN A 422 -14.85 7.17 9.53
N TYR A 423 -14.24 8.10 10.27
CA TYR A 423 -14.95 9.11 11.06
C TYR A 423 -15.79 10.03 10.17
N HIS A 424 -15.21 10.57 9.09
CA HIS A 424 -15.92 11.43 8.16
C HIS A 424 -17.02 10.69 7.40
N LEU A 425 -16.75 9.46 6.94
CA LEU A 425 -17.75 8.60 6.32
C LEU A 425 -18.93 8.35 7.27
N THR A 426 -18.64 8.02 8.53
CA THR A 426 -19.66 7.79 9.55
C THR A 426 -20.48 9.05 9.82
N LYS A 427 -19.83 10.21 9.92
CA LYS A 427 -20.48 11.50 10.21
C LYS A 427 -21.43 11.94 9.09
N GLN A 428 -21.04 11.74 7.83
CA GLN A 428 -21.82 12.19 6.66
C GLN A 428 -22.86 11.16 6.20
N CYS A 429 -22.49 9.86 6.16
CA CYS A 429 -23.31 8.82 5.55
C CYS A 429 -23.96 7.86 6.55
N ARG A 430 -23.67 7.99 7.87
CA ARG A 430 -24.14 7.10 8.95
C ARG A 430 -23.88 5.62 8.69
N CYS A 431 -22.82 5.30 7.96
CA CYS A 431 -22.40 3.95 7.63
C CYS A 431 -20.88 3.81 7.71
N LYS A 432 -20.39 2.58 7.75
CA LYS A 432 -18.96 2.23 7.78
C LYS A 432 -18.56 1.45 6.53
N SER A 433 -17.27 1.44 6.21
CA SER A 433 -16.71 0.64 5.11
C SER A 433 -15.70 -0.36 5.63
N ARG A 434 -15.70 -1.59 5.06
CA ARG A 434 -14.79 -2.67 5.44
C ARG A 434 -13.32 -2.28 5.24
N GLN A 435 -13.01 -1.48 4.23
CA GLN A 435 -11.65 -1.07 3.85
C GLN A 435 -10.94 -0.16 4.88
N PHE A 436 -11.68 0.37 5.86
CA PHE A 436 -11.13 1.24 6.92
C PHE A 436 -11.00 0.54 8.27
N LEU A 437 -11.42 -0.72 8.37
CA LEU A 437 -11.42 -1.48 9.62
C LEU A 437 -10.22 -2.42 9.68
N ARG A 438 -9.59 -2.51 10.86
CA ARG A 438 -8.48 -3.43 11.15
C ARG A 438 -8.93 -4.85 11.57
N GLY A 439 -10.24 -5.03 11.78
CA GLY A 439 -10.81 -6.24 12.39
C GLY A 439 -10.91 -6.15 13.93
N SER A 440 -11.34 -7.24 14.56
CA SER A 440 -11.46 -7.33 16.03
C SER A 440 -10.96 -8.67 16.56
N VAL A 441 -10.36 -8.65 17.75
CA VAL A 441 -9.86 -9.84 18.45
C VAL A 441 -10.95 -10.51 19.30
N ASN A 442 -11.99 -9.77 19.68
CA ASN A 442 -13.05 -10.27 20.56
C ASN A 442 -14.28 -10.77 19.76
N LEU A 443 -14.91 -11.82 20.31
CA LEU A 443 -16.18 -12.42 19.92
C LEU A 443 -17.37 -11.49 20.13
N GLN A 444 -17.26 -10.60 21.11
CA GLN A 444 -18.17 -9.48 21.25
C GLN A 444 -17.88 -8.54 20.07
N LEU A 445 -18.56 -8.80 18.96
CA LEU A 445 -18.95 -7.76 18.02
C LEU A 445 -19.48 -6.63 18.89
N ARG A 446 -18.63 -5.66 19.22
CA ARG A 446 -19.12 -4.41 19.78
C ARG A 446 -19.82 -3.81 18.58
N GLU A 447 -21.08 -4.16 18.42
CA GLU A 447 -21.95 -3.70 17.35
C GLU A 447 -21.78 -2.19 17.33
N SER A 448 -20.98 -1.72 16.38
CA SER A 448 -21.02 -0.31 16.07
C SER A 448 -22.45 -0.08 15.61
N PRO A 449 -23.18 0.89 16.15
CA PRO A 449 -24.59 1.09 15.83
C PRO A 449 -24.86 1.33 14.33
N ASN A 450 -23.81 1.61 13.56
CA ASN A 450 -23.89 1.86 12.13
C ASN A 450 -23.57 0.60 11.33
N GLU A 451 -24.48 0.25 10.42
CA GLU A 451 -24.32 -0.81 9.42
C GLU A 451 -23.27 -0.44 8.35
N PHE A 452 -22.85 -1.43 7.57
CA PHE A 452 -21.99 -1.18 6.40
C PHE A 452 -22.74 -0.39 5.34
N CYS A 453 -22.01 0.46 4.59
CA CYS A 453 -22.62 1.24 3.52
C CYS A 453 -23.20 0.31 2.44
N SER A 454 -24.45 0.55 2.04
CA SER A 454 -25.17 -0.22 1.03
C SER A 454 -25.33 0.58 -0.26
N ILE A 455 -25.05 -0.08 -1.38
CA ILE A 455 -25.13 0.52 -2.72
C ILE A 455 -26.57 0.61 -3.20
N ALA A 456 -27.47 -0.17 -2.61
CA ALA A 456 -28.91 -0.04 -2.85
C ALA A 456 -29.45 1.33 -2.38
N ASN A 457 -28.79 1.96 -1.40
CA ASN A 457 -29.20 3.26 -0.91
C ASN A 457 -28.66 4.38 -1.82
N LYS A 458 -29.55 5.08 -2.53
CA LYS A 458 -29.22 6.14 -3.51
C LYS A 458 -28.33 7.25 -2.93
N THR A 459 -28.52 7.65 -1.67
CA THR A 459 -27.66 8.65 -1.03
C THR A 459 -26.26 8.09 -0.78
N GLN A 460 -26.17 6.90 -0.18
CA GLN A 460 -24.87 6.26 0.07
C GLN A 460 -24.11 5.99 -1.24
N ARG A 461 -24.79 5.51 -2.28
CA ARG A 461 -24.20 5.30 -3.62
C ARG A 461 -23.65 6.59 -4.24
N LYS A 462 -24.33 7.72 -4.08
CA LYS A 462 -23.89 9.02 -4.62
C LYS A 462 -22.74 9.61 -3.81
N TYR A 463 -22.79 9.49 -2.47
CA TYR A 463 -21.80 10.10 -1.59
C TYR A 463 -20.56 9.23 -1.40
N PHE A 464 -20.60 7.91 -1.53
CA PHE A 464 -19.43 7.06 -1.27
C PHE A 464 -18.21 7.38 -2.17
N PRO A 465 -18.36 7.55 -3.49
CA PRO A 465 -17.25 8.00 -4.35
C PRO A 465 -16.85 9.44 -4.02
N LEU A 466 -17.85 10.29 -3.77
CA LEU A 466 -17.64 11.71 -3.49
C LEU A 466 -16.93 11.95 -2.14
N VAL A 467 -17.15 11.11 -1.14
CA VAL A 467 -16.45 11.10 0.15
C VAL A 467 -15.03 10.57 -0.04
N LYS A 468 -14.83 9.56 -0.89
CA LYS A 468 -13.48 9.13 -1.27
C LYS A 468 -12.71 10.31 -1.87
N ASP A 469 -13.31 11.04 -2.80
CA ASP A 469 -12.69 12.17 -3.50
C ASP A 469 -12.56 13.42 -2.61
N LEU A 470 -13.58 13.75 -1.82
CA LEU A 470 -13.54 14.87 -0.86
C LEU A 470 -12.57 14.60 0.29
N VAL A 471 -12.43 13.37 0.75
CA VAL A 471 -11.40 13.04 1.73
C VAL A 471 -10.03 13.08 1.07
N ASN A 472 -9.87 12.67 -0.19
CA ASN A 472 -8.63 12.84 -0.95
C ASN A 472 -8.26 14.34 -1.16
N LEU A 473 -9.25 15.20 -1.40
CA LEU A 473 -9.06 16.65 -1.55
C LEU A 473 -8.84 17.37 -0.21
N ALA A 474 -9.52 16.94 0.86
CA ALA A 474 -9.28 17.43 2.22
C ALA A 474 -7.96 16.88 2.81
N GLN A 475 -7.46 15.76 2.27
CA GLN A 475 -6.24 15.07 2.69
C GLN A 475 -4.98 15.88 2.45
N GLU A 476 -4.88 16.58 1.31
CA GLU A 476 -3.68 17.36 0.98
C GLU A 476 -3.42 18.47 2.01
N ASN A 477 -4.46 19.06 2.58
CA ASN A 477 -4.31 20.22 3.48
C ASN A 477 -4.57 19.93 4.97
N THR A 478 -5.39 18.92 5.31
CA THR A 478 -5.90 18.75 6.70
C THR A 478 -5.32 17.52 7.39
N ILE A 479 -5.19 16.38 6.69
CA ILE A 479 -4.62 15.16 7.29
C ILE A 479 -3.10 15.29 7.41
N GLN A 480 -2.40 15.88 6.43
CA GLN A 480 -0.96 16.18 6.59
C GLN A 480 -0.67 17.13 7.76
N ARG A 481 -1.60 18.03 8.10
CA ARG A 481 -1.50 18.92 9.27
C ARG A 481 -1.89 18.26 10.60
N LEU A 482 -2.73 17.22 10.58
CA LEU A 482 -3.23 16.53 11.78
C LEU A 482 -2.46 15.23 12.10
N ALA A 483 -1.83 14.61 11.11
CA ALA A 483 -1.10 13.37 11.25
C ALA A 483 0.41 13.66 11.30
N GLY A 484 0.90 13.97 12.51
CA GLY A 484 2.34 14.02 12.76
C GLY A 484 2.97 12.63 12.59
N ASN A 485 4.25 12.57 12.24
CA ASN A 485 4.95 11.28 12.26
C ASN A 485 5.07 10.77 13.70
N PRO A 486 4.97 9.47 13.99
CA PRO A 486 5.26 8.96 15.33
C PRO A 486 6.71 9.23 15.73
N ALA A 487 6.93 9.59 16.99
CA ALA A 487 8.25 9.87 17.55
C ALA A 487 9.16 8.64 17.52
N SER A 488 8.61 7.46 17.82
CA SER A 488 9.29 6.18 17.75
C SER A 488 8.52 5.27 16.79
N THR A 489 9.19 4.71 15.80
CA THR A 489 8.60 3.79 14.82
C THR A 489 9.39 2.50 14.75
N ARG A 490 8.72 1.37 14.94
CA ARG A 490 9.27 0.05 14.61
C ARG A 490 8.87 -0.31 13.19
N ALA A 491 9.84 -0.35 12.30
CA ALA A 491 9.66 -0.72 10.91
C ALA A 491 10.20 -2.12 10.67
N ILE A 492 9.34 -2.97 10.12
CA ILE A 492 9.64 -4.35 9.75
C ILE A 492 9.74 -4.39 8.23
N SER A 493 10.94 -4.58 7.68
CA SER A 493 11.11 -4.78 6.25
C SER A 493 11.03 -6.27 5.91
N GLN A 494 10.41 -6.57 4.78
CA GLN A 494 10.19 -7.93 4.31
C GLN A 494 10.83 -8.12 2.94
N ARG A 495 11.58 -9.20 2.78
CA ARG A 495 12.12 -9.63 1.48
C ARG A 495 11.61 -11.03 1.15
N LEU A 496 10.93 -11.14 0.02
CA LEU A 496 10.35 -12.39 -0.44
C LEU A 496 11.35 -13.16 -1.30
N ARG A 497 11.57 -14.44 -0.97
CA ARG A 497 12.24 -15.41 -1.83
C ARG A 497 11.27 -16.55 -2.14
N LYS A 498 11.06 -16.81 -3.42
CA LYS A 498 10.14 -17.86 -3.89
C LYS A 498 10.93 -19.05 -4.39
N SER A 499 10.49 -20.24 -4.04
CA SER A 499 10.96 -21.51 -4.59
C SER A 499 9.76 -22.37 -4.94
N VAL A 500 9.86 -23.10 -6.05
CA VAL A 500 8.81 -24.04 -6.48
C VAL A 500 8.93 -25.30 -5.64
N VAL A 501 7.83 -25.73 -5.02
CA VAL A 501 7.81 -27.02 -4.32
C VAL A 501 7.77 -28.14 -5.36
N PRO A 502 8.71 -29.10 -5.35
CA PRO A 502 8.68 -30.24 -6.26
C PRO A 502 7.35 -31.02 -6.10
N THR A 503 6.80 -31.51 -7.20
CA THR A 503 5.60 -32.34 -7.22
C THR A 503 5.78 -33.65 -6.43
N ALA A 504 4.65 -34.31 -6.13
CA ALA A 504 4.38 -35.39 -5.17
C ALA A 504 5.41 -36.55 -4.94
N THR A 505 6.47 -36.67 -5.73
CA THR A 505 7.50 -37.71 -5.54
C THR A 505 8.30 -37.54 -4.25
N ALA A 506 8.49 -36.31 -3.75
CA ALA A 506 9.21 -36.06 -2.50
C ALA A 506 8.39 -36.34 -1.23
N ILE A 507 7.06 -36.19 -1.29
CA ILE A 507 6.16 -36.40 -0.13
C ILE A 507 5.93 -37.89 0.13
N LEU A 508 5.96 -38.74 -0.91
CA LEU A 508 5.83 -40.19 -0.79
C LEU A 508 7.01 -40.88 -0.08
N TRP A 509 8.14 -40.20 0.10
CA TRP A 509 9.31 -40.72 0.82
C TRP A 509 9.27 -40.50 2.34
N GLY A 510 8.28 -39.75 2.86
CA GLY A 510 8.10 -39.56 4.30
C GLY A 510 7.38 -40.72 5.02
N ASN A 511 6.81 -41.68 4.29
CA ASN A 511 5.90 -42.70 4.85
C ASN A 511 6.37 -44.15 4.71
N LYS A 512 7.62 -44.42 4.28
CA LYS A 512 8.18 -45.78 4.33
C LYS A 512 9.19 -45.88 5.46
N GLN A 513 8.79 -46.59 6.51
CA GLN A 513 9.68 -47.21 7.48
C GLN A 513 10.88 -47.82 6.75
N LEU A 514 12.08 -47.45 7.18
CA LEU A 514 13.35 -48.06 6.80
C LEU A 514 13.34 -49.53 7.21
N LEU A 515 12.84 -50.41 6.34
CA LEU A 515 13.20 -51.82 6.33
C LEU A 515 14.42 -51.95 5.42
N CYS A 516 15.62 -51.93 6.02
CA CYS A 516 16.83 -52.37 5.36
C CYS A 516 16.77 -53.90 5.21
N PRO A 517 16.81 -54.48 4.00
CA PRO A 517 17.16 -55.88 3.86
C PRO A 517 18.68 -56.00 3.91
N TYR A 518 19.18 -56.83 4.83
CA TYR A 518 20.55 -57.35 4.83
C TYR A 518 20.91 -57.91 3.44
N PRO A 519 22.05 -57.54 2.84
CA PRO A 519 22.48 -58.14 1.58
C PRO A 519 23.15 -59.49 1.85
N LYS A 520 22.52 -60.59 1.39
CA LYS A 520 23.25 -61.83 1.15
C LYS A 520 23.96 -61.73 -0.20
N SER A 521 25.29 -61.63 -0.11
CA SER A 521 26.31 -62.17 -1.01
C SER A 521 25.96 -62.31 -2.50
N PHE A 522 26.51 -61.42 -3.33
CA PHE A 522 26.97 -61.80 -4.66
C PHE A 522 28.35 -61.19 -4.92
N THR A 523 29.27 -62.08 -5.21
CA THR A 523 30.71 -61.89 -5.38
C THR A 523 31.07 -61.33 -6.75
N SER A 524 32.08 -60.45 -6.74
CA SER A 524 33.17 -60.36 -7.73
C SER A 524 32.84 -59.94 -9.16
N SER A 525 33.13 -58.68 -9.49
CA SER A 525 34.38 -58.37 -10.21
C SER A 525 34.69 -56.88 -10.14
N GLN A 526 35.98 -56.59 -10.13
CA GLN A 526 36.62 -55.44 -9.52
C GLN A 526 36.80 -54.21 -10.42
N ASN A 527 36.92 -53.07 -9.73
CA ASN A 527 37.81 -51.94 -10.01
C ASN A 527 37.54 -51.05 -11.22
N LYS A 528 36.82 -49.94 -10.99
CA LYS A 528 37.11 -48.66 -11.64
C LYS A 528 36.99 -47.48 -10.66
N TYR A 529 38.15 -46.93 -10.34
CA TYR A 529 38.45 -45.52 -10.02
C TYR A 529 37.75 -44.85 -8.82
N ALA A 530 38.40 -44.95 -7.67
CA ALA A 530 38.43 -43.89 -6.66
C ALA A 530 39.69 -43.02 -6.88
N LYS A 531 39.51 -41.70 -7.02
CA LYS A 531 40.51 -40.64 -6.79
C LYS A 531 39.73 -39.34 -6.48
N TRP A 532 39.34 -39.15 -5.22
CA TRP A 532 40.09 -38.55 -4.10
C TRP A 532 40.07 -37.01 -4.13
N PHE A 533 39.27 -36.48 -3.21
CA PHE A 533 39.38 -35.17 -2.58
C PHE A 533 40.63 -35.10 -1.67
N LYS A 534 41.05 -33.85 -1.41
CA LYS A 534 41.85 -33.33 -0.26
C LYS A 534 43.39 -33.31 -0.37
N PRO A 535 44.08 -32.43 0.38
CA PRO A 535 43.67 -31.63 1.56
C PRO A 535 42.95 -30.31 1.28
#